data_AF-A0A9P7M346-F1
#
_entry.id   AF-A0A9P7M346-F1
#
_cell.length_a   1.000
_cell.length_b   1.000
_cell.length_c   1.000
_cell.angle_alpha   90.00
_cell.angle_beta   90.00
_cell.angle_gamma   90.00
#
_symmetry.space_group_name_H-M   'P 1'
#
loop_
_entity.id
_entity.type
_entity.pdbx_description
1 polymer ?
#
loop_
_entity_poly.entity_id
_entity_poly.type
_entity_poly.pdbx_seq_one_letter_code
_entity_poly.pdbx_strand_id
1 'polypeptide(L)' 'MAEFTTPGETDRVLELLRCVDLEYPDGELLEFFLLDSIEPLQTARYILGRCSADGDGLDLATLLSDWKRLISVCV' A
#
# COMPACT_ATOMS: atom_id res chain seq x y z
N MET A 1 -12.21 -18.32 -18.60
CA MET A 1 -11.81 -16.89 -18.56
C MET A 1 -11.88 -16.50 -17.10
N ALA A 2 -10.74 -16.21 -16.46
CA ALA A 2 -10.69 -16.02 -15.01
C ALA A 2 -11.28 -14.66 -14.62
N GLU A 3 -12.23 -14.71 -13.71
CA GLU A 3 -12.99 -13.59 -13.18
C GLU A 3 -12.09 -12.81 -12.21
N PHE A 4 -11.73 -11.58 -12.61
CA PHE A 4 -10.95 -10.64 -11.82
C PHE A 4 -11.84 -10.00 -10.74
N THR A 5 -12.09 -10.70 -9.66
CA THR A 5 -12.73 -10.14 -8.47
C THR A 5 -12.07 -10.74 -7.24
N THR A 6 -11.00 -10.10 -6.78
CA THR A 6 -10.29 -10.53 -5.57
C THR A 6 -10.30 -9.41 -4.53
N PRO A 7 -11.41 -9.22 -3.78
CA PRO A 7 -11.42 -8.39 -2.58
C PRO A 7 -10.33 -8.76 -1.56
N GLY A 8 -9.72 -9.95 -1.68
CA GLY A 8 -8.58 -10.37 -0.88
C GLY A 8 -7.26 -9.63 -1.15
N GLU A 9 -7.07 -8.93 -2.26
CA GLU A 9 -5.82 -8.16 -2.49
C GLU A 9 -5.79 -6.89 -1.64
N THR A 10 -6.90 -6.15 -1.57
CA THR A 10 -7.03 -4.97 -0.72
C THR A 10 -6.96 -5.37 0.76
N ASP A 11 -7.64 -6.45 1.14
CA ASP A 11 -7.62 -6.99 2.51
C ASP A 11 -6.19 -7.41 2.93
N ARG A 12 -5.45 -8.08 2.04
CA ARG A 12 -4.04 -8.41 2.27
C ARG A 12 -3.17 -7.18 2.49
N VAL A 13 -3.41 -6.08 1.78
CA VAL A 13 -2.66 -4.84 2.00
C VAL A 13 -3.02 -4.22 3.34
N LEU A 14 -4.30 -4.22 3.73
CA LEU A 14 -4.73 -3.73 5.03
C LEU A 14 -4.13 -4.56 6.17
N GLU A 15 -4.14 -5.88 6.08
CA GLU A 15 -3.48 -6.75 7.07
C GLU A 15 -1.98 -6.48 7.16
N LEU A 16 -1.34 -6.25 6.02
CA LEU A 16 0.08 -5.93 5.93
C LEU A 16 0.40 -4.57 6.53
N LEU A 17 -0.43 -3.55 6.29
CA LEU A 17 -0.30 -2.24 6.94
C LEU A 17 -0.49 -2.31 8.45
N ARG A 18 -1.35 -3.22 8.94
CA ARG A 18 -1.55 -3.46 10.38
C ARG A 18 -0.46 -4.30 11.02
N CYS A 19 0.18 -5.17 10.25
CA CYS A 19 1.25 -6.04 10.72
C CYS A 19 2.60 -5.31 10.79
N VAL A 20 2.80 -4.32 9.92
CA VAL A 20 3.99 -3.47 9.97
C VAL A 20 3.77 -2.37 11.02
N ASP A 21 4.67 -2.29 11.99
CA ASP A 21 4.68 -1.23 13.00
C ASP A 21 5.14 0.09 12.34
N LEU A 22 4.19 0.79 11.73
CA LEU A 22 4.41 2.07 11.09
C LEU A 22 4.27 3.20 12.09
N GLU A 23 5.15 4.18 11.99
CA GLU A 23 5.09 5.38 12.81
C GLU A 23 3.76 6.10 12.56
N TYR A 24 3.06 6.46 13.64
CA TYR A 24 1.86 7.29 13.54
C TYR A 24 2.22 8.66 12.95
N PRO A 25 1.51 9.17 11.93
CA PRO A 25 0.25 8.68 11.34
C PRO A 25 0.40 7.94 9.99
N ASP A 26 1.61 7.48 9.62
CA ASP A 26 1.89 6.94 8.28
C ASP A 26 1.02 5.72 7.93
N GLY A 27 0.80 4.82 8.88
CA GLY A 27 -0.06 3.65 8.67
C GLY A 27 -1.52 4.01 8.39
N GLU A 28 -2.07 4.96 9.15
CA GLU A 28 -3.44 5.44 8.95
C GLU A 28 -3.60 6.19 7.63
N LEU A 29 -2.60 6.98 7.24
CA LEU A 29 -2.63 7.71 5.98
C LEU A 29 -2.56 6.77 4.78
N LEU A 30 -1.79 5.67 4.87
CA LEU A 30 -1.76 4.68 3.81
C LEU A 30 -3.05 3.84 3.74
N GLU A 31 -3.62 3.46 4.89
CA GLU A 31 -4.96 2.83 4.93
C GLU A 31 -6.00 3.76 4.30
N PHE A 32 -5.98 5.04 4.67
CA PHE A 32 -6.90 6.02 4.11
C PHE A 32 -6.70 6.20 2.61
N PHE A 33 -5.45 6.32 2.14
CA PHE A 33 -5.14 6.43 0.73
C PHE A 33 -5.65 5.23 -0.07
N LEU A 34 -5.51 4.01 0.46
CA LEU A 34 -6.01 2.81 -0.18
C LEU A 34 -7.53 2.80 -0.28
N LEU A 35 -8.23 3.22 0.79
CA LEU A 35 -9.69 3.20 0.88
C LEU A 35 -10.36 4.35 0.12
N ASP A 36 -9.74 5.53 0.09
CA ASP A 36 -10.23 6.74 -0.59
C ASP A 36 -9.89 6.77 -2.09
N SER A 37 -8.97 5.91 -2.54
CA SER A 37 -8.60 5.83 -3.94
C SER A 37 -9.77 5.48 -4.85
N ILE A 38 -9.83 6.14 -6.01
CA ILE A 38 -10.83 5.88 -7.07
C ILE A 38 -10.80 4.41 -7.51
N GLU A 39 -9.62 3.80 -7.50
CA GLU A 39 -9.42 2.37 -7.80
C GLU A 39 -8.62 1.68 -6.68
N PRO A 40 -9.31 1.21 -5.61
CA PRO A 40 -8.65 0.62 -4.45
C PRO A 40 -7.91 -0.68 -4.78
N LEU A 41 -8.39 -1.44 -5.76
CA LEU A 41 -7.74 -2.67 -6.20
C LEU A 41 -6.44 -2.40 -6.98
N GLN A 42 -6.43 -1.40 -7.85
CA GLN A 42 -5.20 -1.00 -8.55
C GLN A 42 -4.18 -0.42 -7.58
N THR A 43 -4.64 0.35 -6.60
CA THR A 43 -3.81 0.90 -5.53
C THR A 43 -3.21 -0.20 -4.67
N ALA A 44 -4.01 -1.19 -4.26
CA ALA A 44 -3.52 -2.37 -3.54
C ALA A 44 -2.43 -3.10 -4.35
N ARG A 45 -2.66 -3.34 -5.64
CA ARG A 45 -1.68 -4.00 -6.52
C ARG A 45 -0.40 -3.18 -6.70
N TYR A 46 -0.51 -1.86 -6.79
CA TYR A 46 0.65 -0.99 -6.83
C TYR A 46 1.49 -1.10 -5.55
N ILE A 47 0.83 -1.04 -4.39
CA ILE A 47 1.48 -1.21 -3.08
C ILE A 47 2.15 -2.59 -2.98
N LEU A 48 1.41 -3.67 -3.28
CA LEU A 48 1.95 -5.04 -3.26
C LEU A 48 3.10 -5.24 -4.24
N GLY A 49 3.00 -4.68 -5.45
CA GLY A 49 4.03 -4.79 -6.46
C GLY A 49 5.32 -4.08 -6.06
N ARG A 50 5.21 -2.91 -5.40
CA ARG A 50 6.37 -2.17 -4.86
C ARG A 50 6.98 -2.86 -3.65
N CYS A 51 6.17 -3.51 -2.83
CA CYS A 51 6.64 -4.25 -1.65
C CYS A 51 7.27 -5.61 -1.98
N SER A 52 6.86 -6.25 -3.08
CA SER A 52 7.33 -7.58 -3.49
C SER A 52 8.58 -7.54 -4.38
N ALA A 53 8.99 -6.35 -4.84
CA ALA A 53 10.04 -6.20 -5.84
C ALA A 53 11.45 -6.54 -5.34
N ASP A 54 11.70 -6.49 -4.02
CA ASP A 54 13.05 -6.66 -3.46
C ASP A 54 13.33 -8.04 -2.83
N GLY A 55 12.47 -9.03 -3.07
CA GLY A 55 12.79 -10.46 -2.91
C GLY A 55 13.03 -11.00 -1.49
N ASP A 56 13.31 -10.18 -0.49
CA ASP A 56 13.59 -10.62 0.87
C ASP A 56 13.13 -9.55 1.88
N GLY A 57 11.89 -9.67 2.33
CA GLY A 57 11.29 -8.71 3.23
C GLY A 57 10.48 -7.64 2.50
N LEU A 58 9.31 -7.38 3.06
CA LEU A 58 8.38 -6.38 2.60
C LEU A 58 9.00 -5.00 2.87
N ASP A 59 9.74 -4.42 1.92
CA ASP A 59 10.45 -3.15 2.14
C ASP A 59 9.47 -1.96 2.05
N LEU A 60 8.58 -1.90 3.05
CA LEU A 60 7.61 -0.84 3.22
C LEU A 60 8.29 0.51 3.45
N ALA A 61 9.52 0.50 3.96
CA ALA A 61 10.33 1.69 4.21
C ALA A 61 10.62 2.47 2.91
N THR A 62 10.96 1.76 1.82
CA THR A 62 11.16 2.38 0.51
C THR A 62 9.85 2.91 -0.06
N LEU A 63 8.76 2.14 0.04
CA LEU A 63 7.43 2.59 -0.38
C LEU A 63 7.01 3.86 0.35
N LEU A 64 7.19 3.90 1.67
CA LEU A 64 6.85 5.05 2.51
C LEU A 64 7.72 6.26 2.21
N SER A 65 9.01 6.06 1.99
CA SER A 65 9.91 7.16 1.62
C SER A 65 9.53 7.77 0.27
N ASP A 66 9.17 6.94 -0.70
CA ASP A 66 8.69 7.37 -2.02
C ASP A 66 7.33 8.06 -1.93
N TRP A 67 6.40 7.51 -1.14
CA TRP A 67 5.10 8.11 -0.88
C TRP A 67 5.21 9.45 -0.16
N LYS A 68 6.04 9.55 0.90
CA LYS A 68 6.36 10.81 1.61
C LYS A 68 6.95 11.85 0.65
N ARG A 69 7.78 11.42 -0.29
CA ARG A 69 8.33 12.30 -1.32
C ARG A 69 7.26 12.77 -2.31
N LEU A 70 6.35 11.90 -2.74
CA LEU A 70 5.24 12.23 -3.64
C LEU A 70 4.29 13.24 -3.00
N ILE A 71 3.86 13.02 -1.76
CA ILE A 71 2.98 13.96 -1.05
C ILE A 71 3.70 15.29 -0.74
N SER A 72 5.00 15.26 -0.47
CA SER A 72 5.80 16.47 -0.22
C SER A 72 5.93 17.36 -1.45
N VAL A 73 5.72 16.83 -2.67
CA VAL A 73 5.71 17.63 -3.91
C VAL A 73 4.32 18.20 -4.21
N CYS A 74 3.27 17.65 -3.60
CA CYS A 74 1.89 18.10 -3.78
C CYS A 74 1.42 19.15 -2.75
N VAL A 75 2.26 19.51 -1.77
CA VAL A 75 1.99 20.55 -0.74
C VAL A 75 2.79 21.82 -1.02
#